data_AF-A0A382FNK6-F1
#
_entry.id   AF-A0A382FNK6-F1
#
_cell.length_a   1.000
_cell.length_b   1.000
_cell.length_c   1.000
_cell.angle_alpha   90.00
_cell.angle_beta   90.00
_cell.angle_gamma   90.00
#
_symmetry.space_group_name_H-M   'P 1'
#
loop_
_entity.id
_entity.type
_entity.pdbx_description
1 polymer ?
#
loop_
_entity_poly.entity_id
_entity_poly.type
_entity_poly.pdbx_seq_one_letter_code
_entity_poly.pdbx_strand_id
1 'polypeptide(L)'
;MDLNLRKFAKFVDKTFIEGGKKAKTPVLLVSVAAVIKNPWIDRDFVEDLKPEILALAPKLGDILVPELIKEIGSGDKILSYGKAGVVGLKGEIEHASAFIHTLRFG
;
A
#
# COMPACT_ATOMS: atom_id res chain seq x y z
N MET A 1 -17.22 6.20 7.01
CA MET A 1 -16.22 7.16 6.51
C MET A 1 -15.95 6.87 5.04
N ASP A 2 -15.93 7.91 4.20
CA ASP A 2 -15.67 7.79 2.77
C ASP A 2 -14.17 7.82 2.47
N LEU A 3 -13.75 6.94 1.56
CA LEU A 3 -12.37 6.87 1.12
C LEU A 3 -12.10 8.03 0.15
N ASN A 4 -11.52 9.11 0.67
CA ASN A 4 -11.15 10.30 -0.10
C ASN A 4 -9.87 10.04 -0.91
N LEU A 5 -9.98 9.20 -1.95
CA LEU A 5 -8.89 8.83 -2.85
C LEU A 5 -8.65 9.92 -3.89
N ARG A 6 -7.48 10.55 -3.83
CA ARG A 6 -7.07 11.59 -4.80
C ARG A 6 -6.46 11.00 -6.06
N LYS A 7 -5.59 10.01 -5.90
CA LYS A 7 -4.93 9.29 -6.99
C LYS A 7 -4.40 7.95 -6.49
N PHE A 8 -4.13 7.04 -7.42
CA PHE A 8 -3.17 5.97 -7.20
C PHE A 8 -2.08 6.02 -8.27
N ALA A 9 -0.95 5.40 -7.98
CA ALA A 9 0.14 5.21 -8.92
C ALA A 9 0.57 3.75 -8.88
N LYS A 10 1.01 3.24 -10.04
CA LYS A 10 1.48 1.88 -10.19
C LYS A 10 2.87 1.89 -10.82
N PHE A 11 3.74 1.04 -10.31
CA PHE A 11 5.09 0.86 -10.82
C PHE A 11 5.35 -0.62 -11.01
N VAL A 12 5.80 -0.99 -12.21
CA VAL A 12 6.12 -2.36 -12.60
C VAL A 12 7.60 -2.38 -12.96
N ASP A 13 8.37 -3.16 -12.21
CA ASP A 13 9.79 -3.38 -12.42
C ASP A 13 10.02 -4.83 -12.82
N LYS A 14 10.75 -5.04 -13.92
CA LYS A 14 11.04 -6.36 -14.45
C LYS A 14 12.54 -6.51 -14.68
N THR A 15 13.18 -7.22 -13.76
CA THR A 15 14.63 -7.39 -13.73
C THR A 15 15.03 -8.65 -14.51
N PHE A 16 15.77 -8.47 -15.60
CA PHE A 16 16.26 -9.56 -16.46
C PHE A 16 17.68 -10.03 -16.12
N ILE A 17 18.48 -9.15 -15.51
CA ILE A 17 19.88 -9.39 -15.17
C ILE A 17 20.13 -8.82 -13.77
N GLU A 18 20.70 -9.63 -12.87
CA GLU A 18 21.04 -9.22 -11.51
C GLU A 18 22.37 -9.88 -11.11
N GLY A 19 23.23 -9.13 -10.39
CA GLY A 19 24.59 -9.59 -10.07
C GLY A 19 25.43 -9.96 -11.30
N GLY A 20 25.14 -9.33 -12.45
CA GLY A 20 25.79 -9.62 -13.73
C GLY A 20 25.35 -10.92 -14.42
N LYS A 21 24.34 -11.63 -13.91
CA LYS A 21 23.85 -12.89 -14.48
C LYS A 21 22.42 -12.74 -15.01
N LYS A 22 22.15 -13.30 -16.19
CA LYS A 22 20.80 -13.35 -16.76
C LYS A 22 19.91 -14.31 -15.95
N ALA A 23 18.75 -13.84 -15.52
CA ALA A 23 17.80 -14.66 -14.79
C ALA A 23 17.12 -15.69 -15.71
N LYS A 24 16.87 -16.90 -15.20
CA LYS A 24 16.08 -17.93 -15.92
C LYS A 24 14.64 -17.44 -16.16
N THR A 25 14.07 -16.80 -15.15
CA THR A 25 12.79 -16.09 -15.21
C THR A 25 13.03 -14.69 -14.65
N PRO A 26 12.68 -13.60 -15.36
CA PRO A 26 12.84 -12.25 -14.84
C PRO A 26 12.07 -12.06 -13.54
N VAL A 27 12.67 -11.36 -12.56
CA VAL A 27 11.98 -10.99 -11.32
C VAL A 27 11.02 -9.85 -11.65
N LEU A 28 9.77 -9.99 -11.22
CA LEU A 28 8.73 -8.99 -11.40
C LEU A 28 8.39 -8.40 -10.03
N LEU A 29 8.63 -7.10 -9.84
CA LEU A 29 8.14 -6.35 -8.68
C LEU A 29 7.05 -5.41 -9.16
N VAL A 30 5.92 -5.42 -8.45
CA VAL A 30 4.82 -4.49 -8.70
C VAL A 30 4.54 -3.76 -7.40
N SER A 31 4.44 -2.44 -7.47
CA SER A 31 3.94 -1.62 -6.36
C SER A 31 2.74 -0.80 -6.83
N VAL A 32 1.74 -0.70 -5.98
CA VAL A 32 0.57 0.17 -6.19
C VAL A 32 0.40 1.00 -4.92
N ALA A 33 0.36 2.32 -5.07
CA ALA A 33 0.24 3.25 -3.97
C ALA A 33 -1.00 4.14 -4.15
N ALA A 34 -1.82 4.27 -3.10
CA ALA A 34 -2.94 5.20 -3.06
C ALA A 34 -2.56 6.46 -2.27
N VAL A 35 -3.02 7.62 -2.73
CA VAL A 35 -2.94 8.88 -1.99
C VAL A 35 -4.34 9.27 -1.53
N ILE A 36 -4.55 9.22 -0.21
CA ILE A 36 -5.80 9.59 0.43
C ILE A 36 -5.65 10.83 1.31
N LYS A 37 -6.76 11.49 1.61
CA LYS A 37 -6.78 12.49 2.68
C LYS A 37 -6.50 11.79 4.02
N ASN A 38 -5.53 12.31 4.78
CA ASN A 38 -5.28 11.85 6.15
C ASN A 38 -6.53 12.13 7.01
N PRO A 39 -7.17 11.11 7.62
CA PRO A 39 -8.41 11.31 8.35
C PRO A 39 -8.22 11.99 9.70
N TRP A 40 -7.00 12.03 10.23
CA TRP A 40 -6.64 12.67 11.51
C TRP A 40 -6.04 14.07 11.35
N ILE A 41 -5.95 14.58 10.12
CA ILE A 41 -5.44 15.92 9.88
C ILE A 41 -6.33 16.98 10.57
N ASP A 42 -5.68 18.00 11.12
CA ASP A 42 -6.32 19.13 11.81
C ASP A 42 -7.18 18.74 13.04
N ARG A 43 -7.01 17.51 13.54
CA ARG A 43 -7.51 17.10 14.86
C ARG A 43 -6.43 17.36 15.91
N ASP A 44 -6.84 17.51 17.16
CA ASP A 44 -5.93 17.40 18.31
C ASP A 44 -5.34 15.97 18.38
N PHE A 45 -4.54 15.70 19.41
CA PHE A 45 -3.96 14.37 19.62
C PHE A 45 -5.04 13.27 19.66
N VAL A 46 -4.90 12.24 18.83
CA VAL A 46 -5.83 11.11 18.75
C VAL A 46 -5.16 9.87 19.34
N GLU A 47 -5.62 9.46 20.52
CA GLU A 47 -5.10 8.26 21.21
C GLU A 47 -5.47 6.95 20.50
N ASP A 48 -6.71 6.83 20.02
CA ASP A 48 -7.20 5.63 19.35
C ASP A 48 -7.39 5.85 17.85
N LEU A 49 -6.42 5.36 17.06
CA LEU A 49 -6.48 5.40 15.60
C LEU A 49 -7.33 4.27 15.00
N LYS A 50 -7.76 3.28 15.80
CA LYS A 50 -8.46 2.09 15.29
C LYS A 50 -9.76 2.40 14.53
N PRO A 51 -10.62 3.35 14.94
CA PRO A 51 -11.88 3.61 14.25
C PRO A 51 -11.69 3.93 12.76
N GLU A 52 -10.76 4.84 12.44
CA GLU A 52 -10.46 5.20 11.06
C GLU A 52 -9.73 4.09 10.30
N ILE A 53 -8.81 3.37 10.97
CA ILE A 53 -8.13 2.21 10.36
C ILE A 53 -9.18 1.19 9.91
N LEU A 54 -10.10 0.79 10.78
CA LEU A 54 -11.13 -0.21 10.46
C LEU A 54 -12.07 0.27 9.36
N ALA A 55 -12.33 1.59 9.27
CA ALA A 55 -13.20 2.15 8.25
C ALA A 55 -12.54 2.27 6.86
N LEU A 56 -11.21 2.47 6.80
CA LEU A 56 -10.50 2.81 5.56
C LEU A 56 -9.55 1.72 5.05
N ALA A 57 -8.88 0.97 5.93
CA ALA A 57 -7.89 -0.04 5.55
C ALA A 57 -8.46 -1.15 4.64
N PRO A 58 -9.64 -1.75 4.92
CA PRO A 58 -10.23 -2.74 4.01
C PRO A 58 -10.48 -2.18 2.61
N LYS A 59 -11.04 -0.96 2.55
CA LYS A 59 -11.35 -0.29 1.27
C LYS A 59 -10.10 -0.02 0.45
N LEU A 60 -8.99 0.32 1.11
CA LEU A 60 -7.69 0.47 0.45
C LEU A 60 -7.18 -0.88 -0.06
N GLY A 61 -7.31 -1.95 0.73
CA GLY A 61 -6.98 -3.32 0.31
C GLY A 61 -7.76 -3.75 -0.94
N ASP A 62 -9.07 -3.51 -0.94
CA ASP A 62 -9.98 -3.84 -2.05
C ASP A 62 -9.63 -3.11 -3.36
N ILE A 63 -8.88 -2.01 -3.29
CA ILE A 63 -8.43 -1.26 -4.47
C ILE A 63 -7.01 -1.67 -4.88
N LEU A 64 -6.07 -1.75 -3.93
CA LEU A 64 -4.65 -1.95 -4.25
C LEU A 64 -4.32 -3.41 -4.59
N VAL A 65 -4.90 -4.37 -3.87
CA VAL A 65 -4.57 -5.79 -4.03
C VAL A 65 -5.00 -6.32 -5.40
N PRO A 66 -6.20 -6.02 -5.94
CA PRO A 66 -6.57 -6.45 -7.29
C PRO A 66 -5.65 -5.87 -8.37
N GLU A 67 -5.19 -4.62 -8.24
CA GLU A 67 -4.25 -4.02 -9.19
C GLU A 67 -2.87 -4.71 -9.17
N LEU A 68 -2.40 -5.14 -7.99
CA LEU A 68 -1.19 -5.96 -7.85
C LEU A 68 -1.37 -7.33 -8.52
N ILE A 69 -2.46 -8.04 -8.18
CA ILE A 69 -2.75 -9.38 -8.71
C ILE A 69 -2.92 -9.34 -10.23
N LYS A 70 -3.54 -8.29 -10.77
CA LYS A 70 -3.71 -8.10 -12.22
C LYS A 70 -2.39 -8.03 -12.97
N GLU A 71 -1.40 -7.29 -12.45
CA GLU A 71 -0.09 -7.19 -13.09
C GLU A 71 0.75 -8.47 -12.93
N ILE A 72 0.63 -9.14 -11.78
CA ILE A 72 1.35 -10.39 -11.51
C ILE A 72 0.70 -11.58 -12.26
N GLY A 73 -0.62 -11.49 -12.48
CA GLY A 73 -1.45 -12.45 -13.22
C GLY A 73 -2.13 -13.52 -12.36
N SER A 74 -1.74 -13.70 -11.10
CA SER A 74 -2.45 -14.52 -10.10
C SER A 74 -1.85 -14.30 -8.70
N GLY A 75 -2.65 -14.47 -7.66
CA GLY A 75 -2.17 -14.56 -6.28
C GLY A 75 -1.19 -15.71 -6.06
N ASP A 76 -1.36 -16.84 -6.77
CA ASP A 76 -0.48 -18.02 -6.65
C ASP A 76 0.96 -17.78 -7.12
N LYS A 77 1.17 -16.70 -7.90
CA LYS A 77 2.50 -16.31 -8.40
C LYS A 77 3.22 -15.35 -7.45
N ILE A 78 2.57 -14.89 -6.38
CA ILE A 78 3.16 -13.97 -5.40
C ILE A 78 4.07 -14.77 -4.48
N LEU A 79 5.36 -14.47 -4.52
CA LEU A 79 6.37 -15.11 -3.66
C LEU A 79 6.67 -14.29 -2.39
N SER A 80 6.46 -12.98 -2.46
CA SER A 80 6.68 -12.06 -1.35
C SER A 80 5.81 -10.82 -1.53
N TYR A 81 5.49 -10.17 -0.42
CA TYR A 81 4.77 -8.89 -0.42
C TYR A 81 5.28 -8.01 0.72
N GLY A 82 5.00 -6.72 0.62
CA GLY A 82 5.36 -5.73 1.62
C GLY A 82 4.37 -4.57 1.62
N LYS A 83 4.37 -3.81 2.70
CA LYS A 83 3.51 -2.64 2.89
C LYS A 83 4.37 -1.44 3.27
N ALA A 84 4.04 -0.29 2.70
CA ALA A 84 4.72 0.97 2.97
C ALA A 84 3.69 2.08 3.15
N GLY A 85 3.98 3.00 4.06
CA GLY A 85 3.15 4.15 4.37
C GLY A 85 4.01 5.41 4.40
N VAL A 86 3.50 6.48 3.82
CA VAL A 86 4.14 7.81 3.86
C VAL A 86 3.08 8.80 4.32
N VAL A 87 3.41 9.60 5.33
CA VAL A 87 2.55 10.66 5.85
C VAL A 87 3.02 12.01 5.31
N GLY A 88 2.07 12.92 5.06
CA GLY A 88 2.40 14.31 4.76
C GLY A 88 2.95 15.04 5.98
N LEU A 89 3.65 16.15 5.75
CA LEU A 89 4.39 16.90 6.79
C LEU A 89 3.55 17.40 7.99
N LYS A 90 2.22 17.47 7.84
CA LYS A 90 1.30 17.89 8.91
C LYS A 90 0.72 16.71 9.71
N GLY A 91 1.14 15.49 9.43
CA GLY A 91 0.71 14.31 10.18
C GLY A 91 1.88 13.67 10.92
N GLU A 92 1.54 12.75 11.80
CA GLU A 92 2.48 11.97 12.59
C GLU A 92 2.85 10.65 11.90
N ILE A 93 4.01 10.09 12.25
CA ILE A 93 4.48 8.81 11.70
C ILE A 93 3.48 7.67 12.02
N GLU A 94 2.79 7.76 13.15
CA GLU A 94 1.72 6.87 13.58
C GLU A 94 0.58 6.81 12.56
N HIS A 95 0.27 7.91 11.86
CA HIS A 95 -0.79 7.92 10.85
C HIS A 95 -0.45 7.03 9.63
N ALA A 96 0.83 6.95 9.24
CA ALA A 96 1.28 6.03 8.21
C ALA A 96 1.38 4.60 8.75
N SER A 97 1.99 4.46 9.93
CA SER A 97 2.16 3.18 10.64
C SER A 97 0.82 2.45 10.84
N ALA A 98 -0.22 3.19 11.22
CA ALA A 98 -1.59 2.74 11.42
C ALA A 98 -2.15 1.87 10.27
N PHE A 99 -1.84 2.23 9.02
CA PHE A 99 -2.32 1.50 7.86
C PHE A 99 -1.46 0.28 7.51
N ILE A 100 -0.16 0.31 7.77
CA ILE A 100 0.73 -0.81 7.37
C ILE A 100 0.87 -1.88 8.45
N HIS A 101 0.57 -1.57 9.71
CA HIS A 101 0.61 -2.51 10.84
C HIS A 101 -0.74 -3.20 11.15
N THR A 102 -1.74 -3.03 10.29
CA THR A 102 -3.00 -3.78 10.36
C THR A 102 -3.04 -4.93 9.36
N LEU A 103 -3.74 -6.01 9.71
CA LEU A 103 -4.07 -7.12 8.80
C LEU A 103 -5.25 -6.81 7.88
N ARG A 104 -5.83 -5.61 7.98
CA ARG A 104 -6.97 -5.17 7.17
C ARG A 104 -6.56 -4.40 5.91
N PHE A 105 -5.27 -4.14 5.75
CA PHE A 105 -4.70 -3.48 4.57
C PHE A 105 -3.64 -4.40 3.98
N GLY A 106 -3.76 -4.70 2.68
CA GLY A 106 -2.78 -5.50 1.92
C GLY A 106 -2.62 -6.91 2.46
#